data_AF-A0A9E5YFE4-F1
#
_entry.id   AF-A0A9E5YFE4-F1
#
_cell.length_a   1.000
_cell.length_b   1.000
_cell.length_c   1.000
_cell.angle_alpha   90.00
_cell.angle_beta   90.00
_cell.angle_gamma   90.00
#
_symmetry.space_group_name_H-M   'P 1'
#
loop_
_entity.id
_entity.type
_entity.pdbx_description
1 polymer ?
#
loop_
_entity_poly.entity_id
_entity_poly.type
_entity_poly.pdbx_seq_one_letter_code
_entity_poly.pdbx_strand_id
1 'polypeptide(L)'
;MTNERICPICSKWFIPNKYRPNQEICSNLECQYQRQLNNMKKWRNGNPNYFKYREGKDVTWKETCKERAKHWRERHQEYLKLYRQEHKDRYRLYMRDYMRDYRRKRKAKQTKETLPAPSGESKKVK
;
A
#
# COMPACT_ATOMS: atom_id res chain seq x y z
N MET A 1 40.45 24.40 1.02
CA MET A 1 39.03 24.79 0.99
C MET A 1 38.22 23.62 1.55
N THR A 2 37.52 23.80 2.66
CA THR A 2 36.62 22.77 3.19
C THR A 2 35.41 22.70 2.24
N ASN A 3 35.24 21.56 1.55
CA ASN A 3 34.10 21.34 0.65
C ASN A 3 32.84 21.03 1.46
N GLU A 4 32.45 21.97 2.32
CA GLU A 4 31.24 21.86 3.12
C GLU A 4 30.01 21.95 2.21
N ARG A 5 29.06 21.05 2.45
CA ARG A 5 27.80 20.97 1.70
C ARG A 5 26.62 20.93 2.65
N ILE A 6 25.46 21.39 2.18
CA ILE A 6 24.21 21.32 2.92
C ILE A 6 23.47 20.04 2.50
N CYS A 7 23.05 19.23 3.47
CA CYS A 7 22.25 18.05 3.20
C CYS A 7 20.82 18.44 2.79
N PRO A 8 20.27 17.99 1.65
CA PRO A 8 18.92 18.36 1.21
C PRO A 8 17.80 17.73 2.06
N ILE A 9 18.11 16.79 2.96
CA ILE A 9 17.12 16.08 3.78
C ILE A 9 16.96 16.72 5.16
N CYS A 10 18.07 17.05 5.82
CA CYS A 10 18.06 17.62 7.17
C CYS A 10 18.57 19.07 7.24
N SER A 11 18.99 19.64 6.10
CA SER A 11 19.53 21.00 5.97
C SER A 11 20.75 21.31 6.83
N LYS A 12 21.44 20.28 7.34
CA LYS A 12 22.67 20.43 8.12
C LYS A 12 23.89 20.47 7.20
N TRP A 13 24.88 21.27 7.59
CA TRP A 13 26.20 21.27 6.98
C TRP A 13 26.92 19.95 7.25
N PHE A 14 27.60 19.42 6.25
CA PHE A 14 28.41 18.22 6.36
C PHE A 14 29.61 18.27 5.41
N ILE A 15 30.64 17.51 5.76
CA ILE A 15 31.82 17.30 4.93
C ILE A 15 31.66 15.94 4.22
N PRO A 16 31.70 15.90 2.87
CA PRO A 16 31.69 14.66 2.10
C PRO A 16 32.79 13.70 2.51
N ASN A 17 32.51 12.40 2.42
CA ASN A 17 33.53 11.38 2.65
C ASN A 17 34.68 11.51 1.62
N LYS A 18 35.93 11.37 2.08
CA LYS A 18 37.15 11.36 1.25
C LYS A 18 37.04 10.48 0.00
N TYR A 19 36.40 9.30 0.12
CA TYR A 19 36.25 8.35 -0.98
C TYR A 19 35.03 8.62 -1.87
N ARG A 20 34.13 9.50 -1.45
CA ARG A 20 32.90 9.87 -2.16
C ARG A 20 32.74 11.39 -2.15
N PRO A 21 33.63 12.15 -2.84
CA PRO A 21 33.60 13.61 -2.84
C PRO A 21 32.30 14.17 -3.44
N ASN A 22 31.60 13.38 -4.25
CA ASN A 22 30.32 13.73 -4.87
C ASN A 22 29.12 13.44 -3.95
N GLN A 23 29.32 13.19 -2.66
CA GLN A 23 28.24 12.95 -1.71
C GLN A 23 27.34 14.19 -1.61
N GLU A 24 26.04 14.00 -1.88
CA GLU A 24 25.01 15.05 -1.80
C GLU A 24 24.29 15.06 -0.45
N ILE A 25 24.24 13.92 0.24
CA ILE A 25 23.45 13.71 1.46
C ILE A 25 24.39 13.28 2.59
N CYS A 26 24.23 13.88 3.78
CA CYS A 26 25.10 13.63 4.93
C CYS A 26 25.04 12.16 5.40
N SER A 27 26.08 11.73 6.12
CA SER A 27 26.25 10.33 6.56
C SER A 27 25.31 9.88 7.71
N ASN A 28 24.37 10.73 8.13
CA ASN A 28 23.39 10.39 9.16
C ASN A 28 22.45 9.26 8.65
N LEU A 29 22.24 8.24 9.48
CA LEU A 29 21.42 7.06 9.17
C LEU A 29 20.04 7.43 8.61
N GLU A 30 19.34 8.37 9.24
CA GLU A 30 18.00 8.80 8.82
C GLU A 30 18.02 9.41 7.41
N CYS A 31 19.03 10.24 7.12
CA CYS A 31 19.19 10.86 5.81
C CYS A 31 19.59 9.82 4.74
N GLN A 32 20.42 8.85 5.09
CA GLN A 32 20.82 7.77 4.20
C GLN A 32 19.62 6.86 3.87
N TYR A 33 18.79 6.54 4.86
CA TYR A 33 17.57 5.77 4.69
C TYR A 33 16.57 6.51 3.79
N GLN A 34 16.33 7.79 4.05
CA GLN A 34 15.45 8.61 3.23
C GLN A 34 15.96 8.75 1.78
N ARG A 35 17.28 8.86 1.57
CA ARG A 35 17.90 8.79 0.24
C ARG A 35 17.56 7.49 -0.47
N GLN A 36 17.71 6.37 0.23
CA GLN A 36 17.43 5.05 -0.33
C GLN A 36 15.96 4.93 -0.76
N LEU A 37 15.03 5.41 0.06
CA LEU A 37 13.60 5.43 -0.28
C LEU A 37 13.32 6.31 -1.51
N ASN A 38 13.92 7.50 -1.58
CA ASN A 38 13.77 8.40 -2.73
C ASN A 38 14.31 7.77 -4.02
N ASN A 39 15.49 7.12 -3.95
CA ASN A 39 16.07 6.40 -5.07
C ASN A 39 15.18 5.24 -5.54
N MET A 40 14.66 4.45 -4.59
CA MET A 40 13.70 3.38 -4.90
C MET A 40 12.43 3.93 -5.57
N LYS A 41 11.89 5.04 -5.07
CA LYS A 41 10.71 5.69 -5.65
C LYS A 41 10.97 6.16 -7.08
N LYS A 42 12.08 6.87 -7.31
CA LYS A 42 12.49 7.33 -8.64
C LYS A 42 12.65 6.15 -9.61
N TRP A 43 13.30 5.09 -9.15
CA TRP A 43 13.48 3.88 -9.95
C TRP A 43 12.15 3.20 -10.28
N ARG A 44 11.23 3.04 -9.31
CA ARG A 44 9.90 2.46 -9.54
C ARG A 44 9.07 3.29 -10.53
N ASN A 45 9.15 4.62 -10.45
CA ASN A 45 8.46 5.52 -11.38
C ASN A 45 8.99 5.38 -12.81
N GLY A 46 10.31 5.19 -12.98
CA GLY A 46 10.91 4.91 -14.28
C GLY A 46 10.72 3.47 -14.77
N ASN A 47 10.38 2.55 -13.87
CA ASN A 47 10.23 1.12 -14.14
C ASN A 47 8.84 0.59 -13.70
N PRO A 48 7.73 1.17 -14.18
CA PRO A 48 6.39 0.89 -13.66
C PRO A 48 5.90 -0.54 -13.92
N ASN A 49 6.47 -1.24 -14.91
CA ASN A 49 6.09 -2.59 -15.30
C ASN A 49 7.07 -3.67 -14.83
N TYR A 50 8.16 -3.29 -14.15
CA TYR A 50 9.20 -4.25 -13.72
C TYR A 50 8.65 -5.37 -12.84
N PHE A 51 7.69 -5.05 -11.96
CA PHE A 51 7.05 -6.02 -11.08
C PHE A 51 5.81 -6.71 -11.69
N LYS A 52 5.21 -6.11 -12.73
CA LYS A 52 3.95 -6.63 -13.32
C LYS A 52 4.12 -7.95 -14.05
N TYR A 53 5.28 -8.18 -14.66
CA TYR A 53 5.53 -9.41 -15.42
C TYR A 53 5.51 -10.67 -14.52
N ARG A 54 6.06 -10.57 -13.29
CA ARG A 54 6.07 -11.68 -12.34
C ARG A 54 4.71 -11.93 -11.69
N GLU A 55 3.96 -10.89 -11.33
CA GLU A 55 2.66 -11.06 -10.65
C GLU A 55 1.55 -11.59 -11.56
N GLY A 56 1.60 -11.28 -12.87
CA GLY A 56 0.57 -11.65 -13.83
C GLY A 56 0.70 -13.06 -14.39
N LYS A 57 1.93 -13.50 -14.71
CA LYS A 57 2.19 -14.78 -15.39
C LYS A 57 2.57 -15.93 -14.46
N ASP A 58 3.14 -15.64 -13.29
CA ASP A 58 3.72 -16.67 -12.44
C ASP A 58 2.72 -17.10 -11.35
N VAL A 59 2.00 -18.19 -11.61
CA VAL A 59 1.09 -18.82 -10.64
C VAL A 59 1.88 -19.28 -9.40
N THR A 60 3.13 -19.73 -9.60
CA THR A 60 4.00 -20.19 -8.52
C THR A 60 4.40 -19.05 -7.58
N TRP A 61 4.51 -17.82 -8.09
CA TRP A 61 4.76 -16.64 -7.25
C TRP A 61 3.61 -16.38 -6.27
N LYS A 62 2.35 -16.48 -6.75
CA LYS A 62 1.17 -16.31 -5.89
C LYS A 62 1.10 -17.41 -4.82
N GLU A 63 1.41 -18.65 -5.19
CA GLU A 63 1.46 -19.79 -4.27
C GLU A 63 2.57 -19.60 -3.23
N THR A 64 3.78 -19.25 -3.66
CA THR A 64 4.92 -18.97 -2.78
C THR A 64 4.60 -17.83 -1.81
N CYS A 65 3.93 -16.77 -2.26
CA CYS A 65 3.47 -15.68 -1.38
C CYS A 65 2.46 -16.18 -0.34
N LYS A 66 1.50 -17.03 -0.72
CA LYS A 66 0.54 -17.64 0.21
C LYS A 66 1.25 -18.50 1.25
N GLU A 67 2.20 -19.33 0.84
CA GLU A 67 2.98 -20.20 1.74
C GLU A 67 3.85 -19.38 2.69
N ARG A 68 4.59 -18.39 2.20
CA ARG A 68 5.37 -17.49 3.06
C ARG A 68 4.49 -16.79 4.09
N ALA A 69 3.33 -16.30 3.67
CA ALA A 69 2.39 -15.67 4.58
C ALA A 69 1.83 -16.67 5.61
N LYS A 70 1.59 -17.92 5.21
CA LYS A 70 1.18 -19.01 6.13
C LYS A 70 2.26 -19.29 7.16
N HIS A 71 3.49 -19.56 6.73
CA HIS A 71 4.63 -19.80 7.62
C HIS A 71 4.94 -18.63 8.53
N TRP A 72 4.76 -17.39 8.06
CA TRP A 72 4.90 -16.24 8.92
C TRP A 72 3.84 -16.24 10.02
N ARG A 73 2.57 -16.50 9.70
CA ARG A 73 1.49 -16.59 10.70
C ARG A 73 1.69 -17.75 11.68
N GLU A 74 2.22 -18.88 11.21
CA GLU A 74 2.55 -20.04 12.05
C GLU A 74 3.67 -19.73 13.05
N ARG A 75 4.71 -19.02 12.62
CA ARG A 75 5.82 -18.63 13.51
C ARG A 75 5.49 -17.46 14.44
N HIS A 76 4.55 -16.60 14.06
CA HIS A 76 4.23 -15.35 14.77
C HIS A 76 2.85 -15.39 15.42
N GLN A 77 2.46 -16.52 16.00
CA GLN A 77 1.15 -16.68 16.63
C GLN A 77 0.94 -15.73 17.81
N GLU A 78 1.94 -15.59 18.67
CA GLU A 78 1.87 -14.71 19.85
C GLU A 78 1.74 -13.24 19.44
N TYR A 79 2.53 -12.79 18.47
CA TYR A 79 2.38 -11.46 17.88
C TYR A 79 0.96 -11.23 17.36
N LEU A 80 0.39 -12.20 16.63
CA LEU A 80 -0.97 -12.09 16.11
C LEU A 80 -2.05 -12.08 17.21
N LYS A 81 -1.81 -12.74 18.35
CA LYS A 81 -2.71 -12.65 19.51
C LYS A 81 -2.68 -11.26 20.11
N LEU A 82 -1.48 -10.73 20.40
CA LEU A 82 -1.28 -9.39 20.96
C LEU A 82 -1.85 -8.31 20.03
N TYR A 83 -1.54 -8.38 18.73
CA TYR A 83 -2.05 -7.45 17.73
C TYR A 83 -3.58 -7.44 17.69
N ARG A 84 -4.22 -8.63 17.73
CA ARG A 84 -5.68 -8.75 17.77
C ARG A 84 -6.29 -8.18 19.04
N GLN A 85 -5.62 -8.32 20.19
CA GLN A 85 -6.07 -7.75 21.45
C GLN A 85 -5.98 -6.23 21.42
N GLU A 86 -4.83 -5.68 21.04
CA GLU A 86 -4.57 -4.25 20.93
C GLU A 86 -5.54 -3.56 19.96
N HIS A 87 -5.85 -4.20 18.82
CA HIS A 87 -6.67 -3.61 17.77
C HIS A 87 -8.15 -4.03 17.82
N LYS A 88 -8.59 -4.68 18.90
CA LYS A 88 -9.93 -5.30 19.03
C LYS A 88 -11.05 -4.29 18.82
N ASP A 89 -10.95 -3.09 19.39
CA ASP A 89 -12.03 -2.11 19.34
C ASP A 89 -12.11 -1.41 17.99
N ARG A 90 -10.97 -1.12 17.35
CA ARG A 90 -10.93 -0.67 15.96
C ARG A 90 -11.57 -1.70 15.05
N TYR A 91 -11.26 -2.98 15.24
CA TYR A 91 -11.86 -4.06 14.43
C TYR A 91 -13.38 -4.16 14.64
N ARG A 92 -13.87 -4.02 15.88
CA ARG A 92 -15.31 -4.00 16.19
C ARG A 92 -16.04 -2.86 15.49
N LEU A 93 -15.50 -1.63 15.55
CA LEU A 93 -16.07 -0.47 14.88
C LEU A 93 -16.11 -0.67 13.36
N TYR A 94 -14.99 -1.13 12.78
CA TYR A 94 -14.91 -1.46 11.36
C TYR A 94 -15.96 -2.51 10.96
N MET A 95 -16.08 -3.61 11.70
CA MET A 95 -17.07 -4.66 11.44
C MET A 95 -18.51 -4.15 11.54
N ARG A 96 -18.81 -3.31 12.53
CA ARG A 96 -20.15 -2.70 12.70
C ARG A 96 -20.52 -1.88 11.47
N ASP A 97 -19.61 -1.03 11.01
CA ASP A 97 -19.85 -0.11 9.90
C ASP A 97 -19.89 -0.89 8.58
N TYR A 98 -18.99 -1.87 8.40
CA TYR A 98 -19.01 -2.81 7.28
C TYR A 98 -20.37 -3.55 7.18
N MET A 99 -20.88 -4.10 8.29
CA MET A 99 -22.16 -4.83 8.29
C MET A 99 -23.36 -3.91 8.03
N ARG A 100 -23.30 -2.65 8.50
CA ARG A 100 -24.31 -1.64 8.19
C ARG A 100 -24.37 -1.37 6.69
N ASP A 101 -23.21 -1.14 6.07
CA ASP A 101 -23.10 -0.92 4.63
C ASP A 101 -23.52 -2.14 3.82
N TYR A 102 -23.13 -3.33 4.26
CA TYR A 102 -23.54 -4.59 3.64
C TYR A 102 -25.06 -4.75 3.62
N ARG A 103 -25.74 -4.52 4.76
CA ARG A 103 -27.20 -4.57 4.85
C ARG A 103 -27.87 -3.51 3.97
N ARG A 104 -27.33 -2.29 3.92
CA ARG A 104 -27.84 -1.21 3.05
C ARG A 104 -27.75 -1.62 1.58
N LYS A 105 -26.59 -2.14 1.14
CA LYS A 105 -26.39 -2.65 -0.22
C LYS A 105 -27.35 -3.79 -0.56
N ARG A 106 -27.54 -4.74 0.37
CA ARG A 106 -28.48 -5.85 0.19
C ARG A 106 -29.92 -5.37 0.04
N LYS A 107 -30.37 -4.44 0.89
CA LYS A 107 -31.72 -3.85 0.81
C LYS A 107 -31.93 -3.08 -0.50
N ALA A 108 -30.94 -2.30 -0.93
CA ALA A 108 -30.97 -1.58 -2.21
C ALA A 108 -31.04 -2.53 -3.42
N LYS A 109 -30.36 -3.68 -3.36
CA LYS A 109 -30.44 -4.73 -4.38
C LYS A 109 -31.86 -5.33 -4.42
N GLN A 110 -32.42 -5.67 -3.26
CA GLN A 110 -33.79 -6.19 -3.17
C GLN A 110 -34.84 -5.19 -3.66
N THR A 111 -34.77 -3.90 -3.30
CA THR A 111 -35.73 -2.90 -3.80
C THR A 111 -35.64 -2.69 -5.31
N LYS A 112 -34.44 -2.82 -5.90
CA LYS A 112 -34.28 -2.79 -7.37
C LYS A 112 -34.89 -4.02 -8.06
N GLU A 113 -34.88 -5.18 -7.41
CA GLU A 113 -35.49 -6.41 -7.92
C GLU A 113 -37.03 -6.42 -7.73
N THR A 114 -37.58 -5.62 -6.81
CA THR A 114 -39.02 -5.63 -6.47
C THR A 114 -39.84 -4.53 -7.18
N LEU A 115 -39.21 -3.51 -7.77
CA LEU A 115 -39.91 -2.49 -8.55
C LEU A 115 -40.09 -2.97 -10.00
N PRO A 116 -41.32 -3.15 -10.51
CA PRO A 116 -41.53 -3.48 -11.91
C PRO A 116 -41.05 -2.31 -12.78
N ALA A 117 -40.43 -2.63 -13.91
CA ALA A 117 -39.94 -1.66 -14.88
C ALA A 117 -41.05 -0.65 -15.22
N PRO A 118 -40.77 0.67 -15.28
CA PRO A 118 -41.74 1.62 -15.79
C PRO A 118 -42.11 1.19 -17.22
N SER A 119 -43.38 0.87 -17.42
CA SER A 119 -43.95 0.49 -18.71
C SER A 119 -43.57 1.55 -19.74
N GLY A 120 -42.69 1.19 -20.67
CA GLY A 120 -42.12 2.09 -21.65
C GLY A 120 -43.20 2.82 -22.45
N GLU A 121 -43.14 4.15 -22.43
CA GLU A 121 -43.86 5.02 -23.36
C GLU A 121 -43.55 4.61 -24.80
N SER A 122 -44.61 4.33 -25.54
CA SER A 122 -44.57 4.04 -26.97
C SER A 122 -44.12 5.29 -27.72
N LYS A 123 -42.87 5.32 -28.18
CA LYS A 123 -42.39 6.34 -29.13
C LYS A 123 -43.05 6.09 -30.50
N LYS A 124 -44.03 6.93 -30.81
CA LYS A 124 -44.71 7.02 -32.09
C LYS A 124 -44.11 8.19 -32.90
N VAL A 125 -43.13 7.93 -33.76
CA VAL A 125 -42.58 8.88 -34.76
C VAL A 125 -41.83 8.02 -35.81
N LYS A 126 -42.05 8.06 -37.13
CA LYS A 126 -42.83 8.90 -38.05
C LYS A 126 -43.19 8.04 -39.25
#